data_AF-A0A959JIW9-F1
#
_entry.id   AF-A0A959JIW9-F1
#
_cell.length_a   1.000
_cell.length_b   1.000
_cell.length_c   1.000
_cell.angle_alpha   90.00
_cell.angle_beta   90.00
_cell.angle_gamma   90.00
#
_symmetry.space_group_name_H-M   'P 1'
#
loop_
_entity.id
_entity.type
_entity.pdbx_description
1 polymer ?
#
loop_
_entity_poly.entity_id
_entity_poly.type
_entity_poly.pdbx_seq_one_letter_code
_entity_poly.pdbx_strand_id
1 'polypeptide(L)' 'QVYTSNLFKAGHRIRLHITSSMAPHYDPNPNTGNEIATEKNLISVENRIYHDDARPSRILLPVIDH' A
#
# COMPACT_ATOMS: atom_id res chain seq x y z
N GLN A 1 -0.46 2.95 -12.98
CA GLN A 1 0.59 3.58 -12.16
C GLN A 1 0.39 5.07 -12.23
N VAL A 2 0.17 5.73 -11.09
CA VAL A 2 0.00 7.19 -11.04
C VAL A 2 1.32 7.77 -10.58
N TYR A 3 1.86 8.73 -11.33
CA TYR A 3 3.08 9.43 -10.97
C TYR A 3 2.74 10.77 -10.32
N THR A 4 3.65 11.31 -9.53
CA THR A 4 3.48 12.61 -8.89
C THR A 4 4.78 13.41 -8.95
N SER A 5 4.65 14.73 -8.93
CA SER A 5 5.74 15.69 -8.73
C SER A 5 5.25 16.71 -7.71
N ASN A 6 5.94 16.82 -6.58
CA ASN A 6 5.49 17.68 -5.50
C ASN A 6 6.67 18.22 -4.69
N LEU A 7 6.64 19.53 -4.39
CA LEU A 7 7.58 20.16 -3.46
C LEU A 7 7.01 20.11 -2.04
N PHE A 8 7.69 19.37 -1.16
CA PHE A 8 7.40 19.39 0.28
C PHE A 8 8.20 20.54 0.92
N LYS A 9 7.50 21.64 1.23
CA LYS A 9 8.12 22.84 1.85
C LYS A 9 8.53 22.59 3.30
N ALA A 10 9.33 23.50 3.85
CA ALA A 10 9.67 23.50 5.27
C ALA A 10 8.39 23.41 6.14
N GLY A 11 8.43 22.50 7.13
CA GLY A 11 7.29 22.20 8.00
C GLY A 11 6.30 21.16 7.47
N HIS A 12 6.34 20.82 6.18
CA HIS A 12 5.53 19.73 5.63
C HIS A 12 6.09 18.36 6.05
N ARG A 13 5.26 17.32 5.98
CA ARG A 13 5.65 15.93 6.23
C ARG A 13 5.09 15.02 5.14
N ILE A 14 5.86 13.99 4.81
CA ILE A 14 5.37 12.87 4.00
C ILE A 14 4.74 11.86 4.95
N ARG A 15 3.53 11.40 4.63
CA ARG A 15 2.86 10.29 5.33
C ARG A 15 2.60 9.17 4.34
N LEU A 16 2.94 7.95 4.73
CA LEU A 16 2.62 6.73 3.98
C LEU A 16 1.43 6.03 4.66
N HIS A 17 0.41 5.69 3.89
CA HIS A 17 -0.68 4.81 4.32
C HIS A 17 -0.50 3.44 3.65
N ILE A 18 -0.51 2.37 4.44
CA ILE A 18 -0.42 0.99 3.97
C ILE A 18 -1.72 0.29 4.39
N THR A 19 -2.38 -0.36 3.43
CA THR A 19 -3.64 -1.10 3.61
C THR A 19 -3.65 -2.29 2.67
N SER A 20 -4.44 -3.32 3.00
CA SER A 20 -4.67 -4.49 2.14
C SER A 20 -5.91 -4.35 1.23
N SER A 21 -6.54 -3.16 1.20
CA SER A 21 -7.72 -2.91 0.38
C SER A 21 -7.89 -1.44 0.01
N MET A 22 -8.57 -1.18 -1.12
CA MET A 22 -8.97 0.16 -1.56
C MET A 22 -10.32 0.10 -2.29
N ALA A 23 -11.29 -0.61 -1.70
CA ALA A 23 -12.65 -0.65 -2.24
C ALA A 23 -13.32 0.74 -2.13
N PRO A 24 -14.14 1.16 -3.12
CA PRO A 24 -14.54 0.42 -4.32
C PRO A 24 -13.62 0.63 -5.54
N HIS A 25 -12.46 1.28 -5.39
CA HIS A 25 -11.56 1.54 -6.52
C HIS A 25 -10.94 0.24 -7.07
N TYR A 26 -10.68 -0.74 -6.20
CA TYR A 26 -10.31 -2.10 -6.58
C TYR A 26 -11.24 -3.10 -5.88
N ASP A 27 -11.55 -4.20 -6.56
CA ASP A 27 -12.31 -5.31 -5.97
C ASP A 27 -11.55 -5.87 -4.75
N PRO A 28 -12.25 -6.12 -3.62
CA PRO A 28 -11.61 -6.65 -2.42
C PRO A 28 -11.10 -8.07 -2.69
N ASN A 29 -9.89 -8.38 -2.21
CA ASN A 29 -9.41 -9.75 -2.19
C ASN A 29 -10.23 -10.57 -1.16
N PRO A 30 -10.90 -11.68 -1.56
CA PRO A 30 -11.64 -12.54 -0.64
C PRO A 30 -10.78 -13.29 0.37
N ASN A 31 -9.47 -13.36 0.13
CA ASN A 31 -8.46 -14.07 0.94
C ASN A 31 -8.67 -15.59 1.07
N THR A 32 -9.44 -16.20 0.16
CA THR A 32 -9.66 -17.66 0.11
C THR A 32 -8.64 -18.40 -0.75
N GLY A 33 -7.95 -17.68 -1.63
CA GLY A 33 -7.08 -18.25 -2.67
C GLY A 33 -7.83 -18.69 -3.94
N ASN A 34 -9.16 -18.61 -3.96
CA ASN A 34 -9.98 -18.89 -5.14
C ASN A 34 -10.05 -17.67 -6.08
N GLU A 35 -10.71 -17.82 -7.23
CA GLU A 35 -10.92 -16.75 -8.20
C GLU A 35 -11.72 -15.58 -7.60
N ILE A 36 -11.09 -14.40 -7.54
CA ILE A 36 -11.63 -13.17 -6.93
C ILE A 36 -13.01 -12.81 -7.49
N ALA A 37 -13.18 -12.90 -8.82
CA ALA A 37 -14.39 -12.44 -9.51
C ALA A 37 -15.65 -13.26 -9.19
N THR A 38 -15.50 -14.52 -8.76
CA THR A 38 -16.63 -15.44 -8.54
C THR A 38 -16.78 -15.89 -7.10
N GLU A 39 -15.76 -15.69 -6.26
CA GLU A 39 -15.79 -16.08 -4.85
C GLU A 39 -16.83 -15.27 -4.08
N LYS A 40 -17.62 -15.96 -3.26
CA LYS A 40 -18.71 -15.37 -2.46
C LYS A 40 -18.38 -15.35 -0.97
N ASN A 41 -17.41 -16.15 -0.54
CA ASN A 41 -16.98 -16.23 0.85
C ASN A 41 -15.78 -15.31 1.06
N LEU A 42 -15.84 -14.48 2.10
CA LEU A 42 -14.71 -13.65 2.52
C LEU A 42 -14.10 -14.21 3.79
N ILE A 43 -12.78 -14.35 3.80
CA ILE A 43 -12.02 -14.74 4.97
C ILE A 43 -11.31 -13.50 5.51
N SER A 44 -11.53 -13.21 6.79
CA SER A 44 -10.75 -12.18 7.49
C SER A 44 -9.34 -12.70 7.74
N VAL A 45 -8.34 -11.86 7.48
CA VAL A 45 -6.93 -12.22 7.63
C VAL A 45 -6.18 -11.15 8.41
N GLU A 46 -5.22 -11.59 9.23
CA GLU A 46 -4.25 -10.69 9.87
C GLU A 46 -3.10 -10.43 8.90
N ASN A 47 -3.02 -9.21 8.39
CA ASN A 47 -1.89 -8.75 7.59
C ASN A 47 -0.82 -8.16 8.51
N ARG A 48 0.44 -8.54 8.32
CA ARG A 48 1.58 -8.04 9.11
C ARG A 48 2.58 -7.33 8.22
N ILE A 49 2.97 -6.12 8.62
CA ILE A 49 4.06 -5.38 7.99
C ILE A 49 5.32 -5.60 8.81
N TYR A 50 6.32 -6.22 8.21
CA TYR A 50 7.65 -6.31 8.78
C TYR A 50 8.47 -5.10 8.34
N HIS A 51 9.02 -4.36 9.30
CA HIS A 51 9.88 -3.22 9.07
C HIS A 51 10.92 -3.15 10.18
N ASP A 52 11.89 -4.04 10.07
CA ASP A 52 13.01 -4.20 10.99
C ASP A 52 14.33 -4.28 10.20
N ASP A 53 15.46 -4.33 10.89
CA ASP A 53 16.79 -4.33 10.26
C ASP A 53 17.00 -5.52 9.31
N ALA A 54 16.38 -6.66 9.60
CA ALA A 54 16.45 -7.85 8.74
C ALA A 54 15.46 -7.78 7.57
N ARG A 55 14.36 -7.02 7.70
CA ARG A 55 13.31 -6.81 6.69
C ARG A 55 13.05 -5.31 6.50
N PRO A 56 13.97 -4.58 5.85
CA PRO A 56 13.92 -3.13 5.75
C PRO A 56 12.97 -2.66 4.64
N SER A 57 11.66 -2.90 4.83
CA SER A 57 10.60 -2.39 3.97
C SER A 57 10.74 -0.87 3.80
N ARG A 58 10.63 -0.33 2.58
CA ARG A 58 10.82 1.10 2.35
C ARG A 58 10.06 1.58 1.11
N ILE A 59 9.73 2.87 1.10
CA ILE A 59 9.30 3.57 -0.11
C ILE A 59 10.52 4.22 -0.77
N LEU A 60 10.62 4.11 -2.09
CA LEU A 60 11.64 4.80 -2.88
C LEU A 60 11.01 6.07 -3.48
N LEU A 61 11.55 7.23 -3.12
CA LEU A 61 11.12 8.51 -3.65
C LEU A 61 12.22 9.05 -4.58
N PRO A 62 11.90 9.42 -5.83
CA PRO A 62 12.85 10.07 -6.72
C PRO A 62 13.05 11.53 -6.28
N VAL A 63 14.03 11.77 -5.41
CA VAL A 63 14.41 13.12 -4.99
C VAL A 63 15.17 13.77 -6.15
N ILE A 64 14.75 14.97 -6.51
CA ILE A 64 15.42 15.79 -7.51
C ILE A 64 16.28 16.80 -6.76
N ASP A 65 17.60 16.69 -6.93
CA ASP A 65 18.55 17.64 -6.36
C ASP A 65 18.51 18.97 -7.12
N HIS A 66 18.92 20.03 -6.42
CA HIS A 66 19.09 21.37 -6.95
C HIS A 66 20.52 21.61 -7.44
#